data_AF-A0A962RDS7-F1
#
_entry.id   AF-A0A962RDS7-F1
#
_cell.length_a   1.000
_cell.length_b   1.000
_cell.length_c   1.000
_cell.angle_alpha   90.00
_cell.angle_beta   90.00
_cell.angle_gamma   90.00
#
_symmetry.space_group_name_H-M   'P 1'
#
loop_
_entity.id
_entity.type
_entity.pdbx_description
1 polymer ?
#
loop_
_entity_poly.entity_id
_entity_poly.type
_entity_poly.pdbx_seq_one_letter_code
_entity_poly.pdbx_strand_id
1 'polypeptide(L)'
;FTRRAVVMEACSSWFLTRAVGMAQAQEWVLTGRVFDAAEALQGGLVRSVHAAHELMPAARALAREIAANTGAVSVAYNRNLLWKMAGADHPMEAHKLDSRGMRALGAMSDAREGVASFLEKREPRFTDSAATQMPESYPWWDERAFE
;
A
#
# COMPACT_ATOMS: atom_id res chain seq x y z
N PHE A 1 24.67 -6.76 -1.82
CA PHE A 1 24.73 -8.19 -1.49
C PHE A 1 25.77 -8.89 -2.39
N THR A 2 25.53 -8.96 -3.70
CA THR A 2 26.37 -9.68 -4.67
C THR A 2 27.87 -9.31 -4.65
N ARG A 3 28.22 -8.02 -4.56
CA ARG A 3 29.63 -7.57 -4.43
C ARG A 3 30.36 -8.06 -3.17
N ARG A 4 29.64 -8.63 -2.21
CA ARG A 4 30.15 -9.20 -0.96
C ARG A 4 29.91 -10.72 -0.89
N ALA A 5 29.59 -11.35 -2.03
CA ALA A 5 29.29 -12.78 -2.13
C ALA A 5 28.20 -13.28 -1.16
N VAL A 6 27.18 -12.44 -0.90
CA VAL A 6 26.01 -12.80 -0.08
C VAL A 6 24.72 -12.57 -0.86
N VAL A 7 23.66 -13.28 -0.46
CA VAL A 7 22.31 -13.16 -1.04
C VAL A 7 21.58 -11.92 -0.53
N MET A 8 20.60 -11.44 -1.28
CA MET A 8 19.66 -10.42 -0.84
C MET A 8 18.77 -10.94 0.31
N GLU A 9 18.40 -10.08 1.25
CA GLU A 9 17.61 -10.43 2.46
C GLU A 9 16.30 -9.61 2.57
N ALA A 10 15.59 -9.64 3.70
CA ALA A 10 14.35 -8.89 3.96
C ALA A 10 13.23 -9.12 2.93
N CYS A 11 13.12 -10.34 2.41
CA CYS A 11 12.17 -10.71 1.35
C CYS A 11 12.30 -9.82 0.09
N SER A 12 13.47 -9.19 -0.12
CA SER A 12 13.65 -8.22 -1.21
C SER A 12 13.50 -8.87 -2.59
N SER A 13 13.71 -10.18 -2.74
CA SER A 13 13.44 -10.91 -3.99
C SER A 13 11.96 -10.86 -4.38
N TRP A 14 11.06 -10.76 -3.40
CA TRP A 14 9.62 -10.63 -3.58
C TRP A 14 9.19 -9.18 -3.79
N PHE A 15 9.72 -8.24 -2.99
CA PHE A 15 9.31 -6.83 -3.03
C PHE A 15 9.95 -6.04 -4.16
N LEU A 16 11.25 -6.17 -4.38
CA LEU A 16 11.99 -5.32 -5.33
C LEU A 16 11.47 -5.52 -6.76
N THR A 17 11.25 -6.77 -7.16
CA THR A 17 10.75 -7.11 -8.49
C THR A 17 9.36 -6.54 -8.76
N ARG A 18 8.53 -6.38 -7.72
CA ARG A 18 7.21 -5.73 -7.81
C ARG A 18 7.29 -4.20 -7.79
N ALA A 19 8.32 -3.64 -7.15
CA ALA A 19 8.53 -2.20 -7.11
C ALA A 19 9.09 -1.66 -8.43
N VAL A 20 10.12 -2.31 -8.99
CA VAL A 20 10.91 -1.78 -10.12
C VAL A 20 10.89 -2.65 -11.37
N GLY A 21 10.18 -3.77 -11.34
CA GLY A 21 10.17 -4.75 -12.43
C GLY A 21 11.41 -5.67 -12.42
N MET A 22 11.29 -6.79 -13.13
CA MET A 22 12.30 -7.86 -13.11
C MET A 22 13.64 -7.43 -13.72
N ALA A 23 13.64 -6.63 -14.80
CA ALA A 23 14.87 -6.21 -15.47
C ALA A 23 15.71 -5.29 -14.59
N GLN A 24 15.11 -4.21 -14.07
CA GLN A 24 15.79 -3.25 -13.20
C GLN A 24 16.31 -3.89 -11.90
N ALA A 25 15.48 -4.76 -11.29
CA ALA A 25 15.86 -5.49 -10.09
C ALA A 25 17.11 -6.36 -10.32
N GLN A 26 17.16 -7.10 -11.43
CA GLN A 26 18.33 -7.92 -11.77
C GLN A 26 19.57 -7.05 -11.98
N GLU A 27 19.47 -5.95 -12.72
CA GLU A 27 20.63 -5.08 -12.96
C GLU A 27 21.22 -4.56 -11.64
N TRP A 28 20.38 -3.99 -10.76
CA TRP A 28 20.86 -3.46 -9.47
C TRP A 28 21.39 -4.55 -8.54
N VAL A 29 20.70 -5.69 -8.45
CA VAL A 29 21.11 -6.78 -7.55
C VAL A 29 22.39 -7.44 -8.04
N LEU A 30 22.51 -7.76 -9.33
CA LEU A 30 23.65 -8.50 -9.86
C LEU A 30 24.91 -7.62 -9.94
N THR A 31 24.79 -6.36 -10.35
CA THR A 31 25.94 -5.43 -10.34
C THR A 31 26.33 -5.01 -8.93
N GLY A 32 25.35 -4.92 -8.01
CA GLY A 32 25.54 -4.38 -6.67
C GLY A 32 26.08 -2.93 -6.67
N ARG A 33 25.83 -2.17 -7.74
CA ARG A 33 26.30 -0.79 -7.85
C ARG A 33 25.53 0.13 -6.91
N VAL A 34 26.20 1.21 -6.49
CA VAL A 34 25.57 2.33 -5.79
C VAL A 34 25.10 3.30 -6.85
N PHE A 35 23.88 3.81 -6.70
CA PHE A 35 23.25 4.75 -7.62
C PHE A 35 22.61 5.91 -6.84
N ASP A 36 22.30 6.99 -7.55
CA ASP A 36 21.75 8.20 -6.97
C ASP A 36 20.21 8.23 -6.98
N ALA A 37 19.63 9.31 -6.45
CA ALA A 37 18.19 9.48 -6.37
C ALA A 37 17.53 9.67 -7.75
N ALA A 38 18.25 10.23 -8.73
CA ALA A 38 17.71 10.43 -10.08
C ALA A 38 17.51 9.08 -10.77
N GLU A 39 18.48 8.19 -10.63
CA GLU A 39 18.35 6.83 -11.13
C GLU A 39 17.30 6.02 -10.36
N ALA A 40 17.22 6.17 -9.03
CA ALA A 40 16.17 5.53 -8.24
C ALA A 40 14.76 5.91 -8.73
N LEU A 41 14.57 7.17 -9.15
CA LEU A 41 13.31 7.65 -9.74
C LEU A 41 13.06 7.04 -11.12
N GLN A 42 14.06 7.06 -11.99
CA GLN A 42 13.96 6.47 -13.34
C GLN A 42 13.67 4.97 -13.30
N GLY A 43 14.29 4.26 -12.36
CA GLY A 43 14.06 2.84 -12.11
C GLY A 43 12.77 2.54 -11.34
N GLY A 44 11.99 3.54 -10.92
CA GLY A 44 10.71 3.35 -10.24
C GLY A 44 10.79 2.97 -8.76
N LEU A 45 11.97 3.01 -8.13
CA LEU A 45 12.14 2.69 -6.71
C LEU A 45 11.53 3.76 -5.81
N VAL A 46 11.56 5.02 -6.24
CA VAL A 46 10.99 6.15 -5.51
C VAL A 46 9.97 6.87 -6.38
N ARG A 47 8.89 7.36 -5.74
CA ARG A 47 7.83 8.13 -6.41
C ARG A 47 8.32 9.50 -6.89
N SER A 48 9.14 10.18 -6.09
CA SER A 48 9.61 11.53 -6.37
C SER A 48 10.88 11.86 -5.59
N VAL A 49 11.63 12.82 -6.12
CA VAL A 49 12.88 13.35 -5.52
C VAL A 49 12.63 14.79 -5.11
N HIS A 50 13.12 15.17 -3.93
CA HIS A 50 12.93 16.49 -3.32
C HIS A 50 14.25 17.03 -2.83
N ALA A 51 14.37 18.35 -2.71
CA ALA A 51 15.47 18.94 -1.95
C ALA A 51 15.41 18.46 -0.49
N ALA A 52 16.56 18.38 0.17
CA ALA A 52 16.65 17.81 1.54
C ALA A 52 15.69 18.48 2.54
N HIS A 53 15.49 19.80 2.43
CA HIS A 53 14.60 20.57 3.30
C HIS A 53 13.10 20.41 2.95
N GLU A 54 12.78 19.91 1.76
CA GLU A 54 11.40 19.71 1.28
C GLU A 54 10.90 18.28 1.45
N LEU A 55 11.81 17.32 1.67
CA LEU A 55 11.47 15.89 1.80
C LEU A 55 10.37 15.64 2.84
N MET A 56 10.55 16.13 4.07
CA MET A 56 9.58 15.92 5.15
C MET A 56 8.28 16.71 4.95
N PRO A 57 8.30 17.99 4.53
CA PRO A 57 7.09 18.69 4.10
C PRO A 57 6.28 17.93 3.04
N ALA A 58 6.93 17.43 1.98
CA ALA A 58 6.26 16.70 0.91
C ALA A 58 5.64 15.37 1.40
N ALA A 59 6.37 14.60 2.21
CA ALA A 59 5.87 13.35 2.78
C ALA A 59 4.65 13.59 3.70
N ARG A 60 4.71 14.65 4.53
CA ARG A 60 3.59 15.01 5.43
C ARG A 60 2.40 15.56 4.68
N ALA A 61 2.60 16.26 3.56
CA ALA A 61 1.52 16.73 2.71
C ALA A 61 0.70 15.55 2.17
N LEU A 62 1.36 14.53 1.61
CA LEU A 62 0.69 13.31 1.16
C LEU A 62 -0.02 12.55 2.30
N ALA A 63 0.63 12.44 3.46
CA ALA A 63 0.00 11.80 4.62
C ALA A 63 -1.25 12.54 5.09
N ARG A 64 -1.23 13.89 5.06
CA ARG A 64 -2.38 14.73 5.40
C ARG A 64 -3.49 14.62 4.36
N GLU A 65 -3.15 14.53 3.08
CA GLU A 65 -4.12 14.30 2.01
C GLU A 65 -4.90 13.00 2.26
N ILE A 66 -4.21 11.91 2.60
CA ILE A 66 -4.87 10.64 2.95
C ILE A 66 -5.73 10.83 4.21
N ALA A 67 -5.15 11.36 5.29
CA ALA A 67 -5.83 11.47 6.58
C ALA A 67 -7.05 12.41 6.57
N ALA A 68 -7.05 13.45 5.73
CA ALA A 68 -8.14 14.42 5.65
C ALA A 68 -9.31 13.92 4.80
N ASN A 69 -9.04 13.09 3.78
CA ASN A 69 -10.01 12.79 2.73
C ASN A 69 -10.55 11.35 2.75
N THR A 70 -10.07 10.49 3.66
CA THR A 70 -10.37 9.05 3.59
C THR A 70 -10.76 8.46 4.94
N GLY A 71 -11.67 7.46 4.92
CA GLY A 71 -12.06 6.71 6.11
C GLY A 71 -10.98 5.69 6.52
N ALA A 72 -10.64 5.65 7.81
CA ALA A 72 -9.50 4.87 8.30
C ALA A 72 -9.65 3.36 8.04
N VAL A 73 -10.87 2.82 8.23
CA VAL A 73 -11.18 1.41 7.94
C VAL A 73 -10.98 1.09 6.46
N SER A 74 -11.47 1.96 5.57
CA SER A 74 -11.29 1.81 4.12
C SER A 74 -9.82 1.82 3.71
N VAL A 75 -9.01 2.73 4.27
CA VAL A 75 -7.56 2.78 4.02
C VAL A 75 -6.89 1.48 4.45
N ALA A 76 -7.17 1.00 5.65
CA ALA A 76 -6.58 -0.23 6.18
C ALA A 76 -6.99 -1.45 5.33
N TYR A 77 -8.27 -1.57 4.99
CA TYR A 77 -8.80 -2.68 4.21
C TYR A 77 -8.21 -2.68 2.79
N ASN A 78 -8.30 -1.55 2.07
CA ASN A 78 -7.81 -1.43 0.69
C ASN A 78 -6.30 -1.63 0.59
N ARG A 79 -5.52 -1.10 1.55
CA ARG A 79 -4.06 -1.34 1.58
C ARG A 79 -3.74 -2.83 1.65
N ASN A 80 -4.47 -3.59 2.48
CA ASN A 80 -4.22 -5.02 2.62
C ASN A 80 -4.73 -5.83 1.43
N LEU A 81 -5.86 -5.44 0.81
CA LEU A 81 -6.30 -6.04 -0.46
C LEU A 81 -5.20 -5.94 -1.51
N LEU A 82 -4.66 -4.74 -1.74
CA LEU A 82 -3.60 -4.51 -2.73
C LEU A 82 -2.38 -5.40 -2.46
N TRP A 83 -1.88 -5.45 -1.22
CA TRP A 83 -0.68 -6.21 -0.91
C TRP A 83 -0.89 -7.73 -0.92
N LYS A 84 -2.02 -8.22 -0.40
CA LYS A 84 -2.28 -9.65 -0.34
C LYS A 84 -2.66 -10.23 -1.70
N MET A 85 -3.37 -9.46 -2.54
CA MET A 85 -3.78 -9.91 -3.87
C MET A 85 -2.68 -9.76 -4.93
N ALA A 86 -1.64 -8.97 -4.69
CA ALA A 86 -0.46 -8.89 -5.56
C ALA A 86 0.31 -10.22 -5.73
N GLY A 87 -0.02 -11.25 -4.94
CA GLY A 87 0.49 -12.61 -5.08
C GLY A 87 -0.59 -13.67 -5.26
N ALA A 88 -1.84 -13.28 -5.52
CA ALA A 88 -2.91 -14.24 -5.80
C ALA A 88 -2.67 -14.93 -7.15
N ASP A 89 -3.08 -16.19 -7.24
CA ASP A 89 -2.95 -17.02 -8.44
C ASP A 89 -4.04 -16.76 -9.48
N HIS A 90 -5.19 -16.24 -9.05
CA HIS A 90 -6.32 -15.91 -9.92
C HIS A 90 -7.09 -14.67 -9.43
N PRO A 91 -7.58 -13.79 -10.33
CA PRO A 91 -8.35 -12.58 -9.95
C PRO A 91 -9.65 -12.86 -9.19
N MET A 92 -10.18 -14.09 -9.27
CA MET A 92 -11.35 -14.52 -8.49
C MET A 92 -11.11 -14.43 -6.98
N GLU A 93 -9.87 -14.60 -6.51
CA GLU A 93 -9.55 -14.45 -5.09
C GLU A 93 -9.75 -13.02 -4.62
N ALA A 94 -9.31 -12.04 -5.43
CA ALA A 94 -9.60 -10.62 -5.18
C ALA A 94 -11.10 -10.35 -5.24
N HIS A 95 -11.80 -10.83 -6.27
CA HIS A 95 -13.24 -10.60 -6.41
C HIS A 95 -14.07 -11.08 -5.21
N LYS A 96 -13.76 -12.27 -4.67
CA LYS A 96 -14.41 -12.80 -3.46
C LYS A 96 -14.22 -11.87 -2.26
N LEU A 97 -13.01 -11.35 -2.07
CA LEU A 97 -12.66 -10.49 -0.95
C LEU A 97 -13.22 -9.08 -1.11
N ASP A 98 -13.08 -8.47 -2.29
CA ASP A 98 -13.60 -7.15 -2.62
C ASP A 98 -15.13 -7.11 -2.46
N SER A 99 -15.84 -8.17 -2.90
CA SER A 99 -17.30 -8.27 -2.74
C SER A 99 -17.72 -8.34 -1.26
N ARG A 100 -16.99 -9.11 -0.44
CA ARG A 100 -17.25 -9.19 1.00
C ARG A 100 -16.92 -7.87 1.70
N GLY A 101 -15.79 -7.25 1.35
CA GLY A 101 -15.35 -5.96 1.86
C GLY A 101 -16.35 -4.85 1.54
N MET A 102 -16.79 -4.77 0.29
CA MET A 102 -17.80 -3.80 -0.16
C MET A 102 -19.12 -3.95 0.62
N ARG A 103 -19.60 -5.19 0.79
CA ARG A 103 -20.80 -5.46 1.58
C ARG A 103 -20.62 -5.05 3.05
N ALA A 104 -19.47 -5.36 3.65
CA ALA A 104 -19.20 -5.04 5.04
C ALA A 104 -19.06 -3.54 5.28
N LEU A 105 -18.15 -2.88 4.54
CA LEU A 105 -17.89 -1.44 4.67
C LEU A 105 -19.10 -0.61 4.25
N GLY A 106 -19.86 -1.04 3.22
CA GLY A 106 -21.07 -0.36 2.78
C GLY A 106 -22.18 -0.30 3.84
N ALA A 107 -22.15 -1.18 4.85
CA ALA A 107 -23.08 -1.15 5.97
C ALA A 107 -22.62 -0.25 7.14
N MET A 108 -21.38 0.25 7.11
CA MET A 108 -20.77 1.04 8.19
C MET A 108 -21.20 2.52 8.16
N SER A 109 -20.81 3.26 9.21
CA SER A 109 -21.22 4.65 9.37
C SER A 109 -20.53 5.57 8.35
N ASP A 110 -19.23 5.32 8.08
CA ASP A 110 -18.44 6.09 7.12
C ASP A 110 -18.97 5.97 5.68
N ALA A 111 -19.56 4.83 5.31
CA ALA A 111 -20.16 4.69 3.98
C ALA A 111 -21.38 5.59 3.80
N ARG A 112 -22.22 5.70 4.85
CA ARG A 112 -23.39 6.61 4.84
C ARG A 112 -22.94 8.06 4.81
N GLU A 113 -21.94 8.39 5.62
CA GLU A 113 -21.34 9.72 5.67
C GLU A 113 -20.73 10.12 4.33
N GLY A 114 -19.99 9.21 3.66
CA GLY A 114 -19.40 9.49 2.35
C GLY A 114 -20.46 9.79 1.27
N VAL A 115 -21.60 9.08 1.30
CA VAL A 115 -22.72 9.39 0.40
C VAL A 115 -23.36 10.73 0.76
N ALA A 116 -23.59 10.99 2.05
CA ALA A 116 -24.21 12.23 2.52
C ALA A 116 -23.35 13.46 2.21
N SER A 117 -22.05 13.43 2.53
CA SER A 117 -21.14 14.54 2.30
C SER A 117 -21.00 14.87 0.81
N PHE A 118 -21.03 13.85 -0.06
CA PHE A 118 -21.03 14.02 -1.50
C PHE A 118 -22.30 14.75 -1.99
N LEU A 119 -23.48 14.30 -1.56
CA LEU A 119 -24.76 14.93 -1.94
C LEU A 119 -24.88 16.36 -1.40
N GLU A 120 -24.37 16.59 -0.19
CA GLU A 120 -24.36 17.89 0.50
C GLU A 120 -23.22 18.81 0.05
N LYS A 121 -22.30 18.33 -0.80
CA LYS A 121 -21.12 19.07 -1.29
C LYS A 121 -20.25 19.65 -0.17
N ARG A 122 -20.00 18.85 0.86
CA ARG A 122 -19.13 19.20 1.99
C ARG A 122 -18.04 18.17 2.19
N GLU A 123 -17.03 18.54 2.95
CA GLU A 123 -16.00 17.61 3.41
C GLU A 123 -16.62 16.49 4.28
N PRO A 124 -16.18 15.23 4.10
CA PRO A 124 -16.63 14.12 4.92
C PRO A 124 -16.06 14.19 6.34
N ARG A 125 -16.79 13.62 7.29
CA ARG A 125 -16.36 13.43 8.68
C ARG A 125 -16.42 11.95 9.03
N PHE A 126 -15.41 11.23 8.58
CA PHE A 126 -15.25 9.81 8.89
C PHE A 126 -14.89 9.60 10.36
N THR A 127 -15.57 8.67 11.01
CA THR A 127 -15.42 8.39 12.45
C THR A 127 -15.13 6.93 12.75
N ASP A 128 -15.29 6.02 11.79
CA ASP A 128 -15.00 4.61 12.02
C ASP A 128 -13.51 4.37 12.26
N SER A 129 -13.20 3.65 13.33
CA SER A 129 -11.84 3.37 13.78
C SER A 129 -11.29 2.06 13.21
N ALA A 130 -10.17 2.13 12.49
CA ALA A 130 -9.44 0.94 12.04
C ALA A 130 -8.84 0.11 13.20
N ALA A 131 -8.79 0.65 14.42
CA ALA A 131 -8.27 -0.08 15.58
C ALA A 131 -9.35 -0.96 16.25
N THR A 132 -10.63 -0.58 16.14
CA THR A 132 -11.70 -1.19 16.95
C THR A 132 -12.94 -1.58 16.16
N GLN A 133 -13.07 -1.14 14.90
CA GLN A 133 -14.27 -1.33 14.09
C GLN A 133 -13.98 -1.98 12.73
N MET A 134 -12.85 -2.68 12.60
CA MET A 134 -12.63 -3.51 11.41
C MET A 134 -13.72 -4.60 11.30
N PRO A 135 -14.17 -4.95 10.09
CA PRO A 135 -15.13 -6.03 9.91
C PRO A 135 -14.63 -7.33 10.53
N GLU A 136 -15.53 -8.17 11.06
CA GLU A 136 -15.19 -9.46 11.67
C GLU A 136 -14.35 -10.37 10.75
N SER A 137 -14.58 -10.28 9.44
CA SER A 137 -13.78 -11.00 8.45
C SER A 137 -12.33 -10.53 8.33
N TYR A 138 -11.93 -9.47 9.03
CA TYR A 138 -10.60 -8.87 8.95
C TYR A 138 -9.80 -9.19 10.23
N PRO A 139 -8.54 -9.68 10.11
CA PRO A 139 -7.87 -10.06 8.87
C PRO A 139 -8.47 -11.35 8.27
N TRP A 140 -8.64 -11.38 6.96
CA TRP A 140 -9.17 -12.56 6.24
C TRP A 140 -8.07 -13.59 5.88
N TRP A 141 -6.85 -13.33 6.32
CA TRP A 141 -5.68 -14.14 6.02
C TRP A 141 -5.11 -14.74 7.29
N ASP A 142 -4.58 -15.95 7.16
CA ASP A 142 -3.74 -16.54 8.19
C ASP A 142 -2.32 -16.02 8.05
N GLU A 143 -1.66 -15.77 9.19
CA GLU A 143 -0.23 -15.49 9.19
C GLU A 143 0.53 -16.77 8.82
N ARG A 144 1.47 -16.64 7.88
CA ARG A 144 2.34 -17.76 7.51
C ARG A 144 3.41 -17.92 8.57
N ALA A 145 3.54 -19.13 9.11
CA ALA A 145 4.63 -19.45 10.01
C ALA A 145 5.98 -19.38 9.29
N PHE A 146 7.01 -18.94 10.00
CA PHE A 146 8.38 -19.16 9.58
C PHE A 146 8.77 -20.58 9.99
N GLU A 147 9.05 -21.43 9.00
CA GLU A 147 9.53 -22.81 9.20
C GLU A 147 11.04 -22.85 9.44
#